data_AF-A0A9P4QTM3-F1
#
_entry.id   AF-A0A9P4QTM3-F1
#
_cell.length_a   1.000
_cell.length_b   1.000
_cell.length_c   1.000
_cell.angle_alpha   90.00
_cell.angle_beta   90.00
_cell.angle_gamma   90.00
#
_symmetry.space_group_name_H-M   'P 1'
#
loop_
_entity.id
_entity.type
_entity.pdbx_description
1 polymer ?
#
loop_
_entity_poly.entity_id
_entity_poly.type
_entity_poly.pdbx_seq_one_letter_code
_entity_poly.pdbx_strand_id
1 'polypeptide(L)' 'MPGNKSFDRWVSLIEDAGKLLSRKGKYNEAAVLSRRVLEGRERALGKDHPDTLTSVNNLA' A
#
# COMPACT_ATOMS: atom_id res chain seq x y z
N MET A 1 9.28 -1.04 -10.82
CA MET A 1 9.48 -0.77 -12.26
C MET A 1 8.17 -0.24 -12.82
N PRO A 2 8.14 0.98 -13.38
CA PRO A 2 6.93 1.49 -14.00
C PRO A 2 6.51 0.58 -15.17
N GLY A 3 5.25 0.14 -15.16
CA GLY A 3 4.64 -0.64 -16.25
C GLY A 3 4.26 -2.08 -15.93
N ASN A 4 4.39 -2.56 -14.70
CA ASN A 4 3.90 -3.90 -14.33
C ASN A 4 2.43 -3.85 -13.90
N LYS A 5 1.52 -4.01 -14.88
CA LYS A 5 0.06 -4.07 -14.64
C LYS A 5 -0.35 -5.08 -13.56
N SER A 6 0.41 -6.17 -13.38
CA SER A 6 0.14 -7.16 -12.33
C SER A 6 0.50 -6.63 -10.94
N PHE A 7 1.57 -5.85 -10.83
CA PHE A 7 1.96 -5.18 -9.58
C PHE A 7 0.96 -4.08 -9.21
N ASP A 8 0.55 -3.26 -10.19
CA ASP A 8 -0.42 -2.18 -9.97
C ASP A 8 -1.77 -2.73 -9.50
N ARG A 9 -2.22 -3.83 -10.12
CA ARG A 9 -3.45 -4.53 -9.73
C ARG A 9 -3.36 -5.14 -8.33
N TRP A 10 -2.20 -5.70 -7.98
CA TRP A 10 -1.95 -6.26 -6.65
C TRP A 10 -1.95 -5.17 -5.56
N VAL A 11 -1.28 -4.04 -5.82
CA VAL A 11 -1.27 -2.88 -4.91
C VAL A 11 -2.68 -2.34 -4.70
N SER A 12 -3.45 -2.13 -5.78
CA SER A 12 -4.83 -1.64 -5.68
C SER A 12 -5.72 -2.54 -4.84
N LEU A 13 -5.61 -3.87 -5.01
CA LEU A 13 -6.41 -4.83 -4.25
C LEU A 13 -6.13 -4.74 -2.74
N ILE A 14 -4.87 -4.59 -2.36
CA ILE A 14 -4.46 -4.54 -0.96
C ILE A 14 -4.84 -3.20 -0.31
N GLU A 15 -4.71 -2.09 -1.03
CA GLU A 15 -5.15 -0.77 -0.53
C GLU A 15 -6.66 -0.75 -0.27
N ASP A 16 -7.46 -1.32 -1.18
CA ASP A 16 -8.91 -1.39 -1.01
C ASP A 16 -9.30 -2.30 0.17
N ALA A 17 -8.62 -3.43 0.35
CA ALA A 17 -8.79 -4.27 1.53
C ALA A 17 -8.39 -3.54 2.82
N GLY A 18 -7.30 -2.77 2.82
CA GLY A 18 -6.88 -1.93 3.95
C GLY A 18 -7.93 -0.90 4.34
N LYS A 19 -8.52 -0.19 3.36
CA LYS A 19 -9.62 0.76 3.59
C LYS A 19 -10.84 0.09 4.19
N LEU A 20 -11.22 -1.10 3.69
CA LEU A 20 -12.36 -1.86 4.23
C LEU A 20 -12.13 -2.31 5.67
N LEU A 21 -10.91 -2.74 6.00
CA LEU A 21 -10.54 -3.13 7.36
C LEU A 21 -10.57 -1.94 8.31
N SER A 22 -10.04 -0.79 7.89
CA SER A 22 -10.11 0.46 8.66
C SER A 22 -11.56 0.87 8.95
N ARG A 23 -12.44 0.81 7.94
CA ARG A 23 -13.89 1.07 8.12
C ARG A 23 -14.57 0.09 9.08
N LYS A 24 -14.03 -1.12 9.25
CA LYS A 24 -14.52 -2.13 10.20
C LYS A 24 -13.87 -2.02 11.59
N GLY A 25 -13.06 -0.99 11.85
CA GLY A 25 -12.32 -0.82 13.10
C GLY A 25 -11.13 -1.77 13.27
N LYS A 26 -10.76 -2.51 12.22
CA LYS A 26 -9.64 -3.48 12.22
C LYS A 26 -8.33 -2.79 11.84
N TYR A 27 -7.94 -1.77 12.60
CA TYR A 27 -6.79 -0.92 12.31
C TYR A 27 -5.47 -1.68 12.23
N ASN A 28 -5.27 -2.68 13.09
CA ASN A 28 -4.07 -3.52 13.07
C ASN A 28 -3.93 -4.31 11.76
N GLU A 29 -5.03 -4.89 11.27
CA GLU A 29 -5.04 -5.63 10.00
C GLU A 29 -4.81 -4.67 8.82
N ALA A 30 -5.42 -3.48 8.86
CA ALA A 30 -5.19 -2.43 7.86
C ALA A 30 -3.73 -1.96 7.83
N ALA A 31 -3.10 -1.76 8.99
CA ALA A 31 -1.71 -1.32 9.09
C ALA A 31 -0.72 -2.37 8.53
N VAL A 32 -0.99 -3.66 8.74
CA VAL A 32 -0.19 -4.75 8.14
C VAL A 32 -0.25 -4.71 6.62
N LEU A 33 -1.44 -4.48 6.06
CA LEU A 33 -1.61 -4.36 4.61
C LEU A 33 -0.90 -3.11 4.05
N SER A 34 -1.04 -1.96 4.72
CA SER A 34 -0.35 -0.72 4.32
C SER A 34 1.19 -0.88 4.35
N ARG A 35 1.75 -1.58 5.35
CA ARG A 35 3.20 -1.88 5.39
C ARG A 35 3.65 -2.75 4.22
N ARG A 36 2.88 -3.79 3.85
CA ARG A 36 3.21 -4.64 2.69
C ARG A 36 3.22 -3.86 1.38
N VAL A 37 2.28 -2.92 1.20
CA VAL A 37 2.27 -2.04 0.02
C VAL A 37 3.49 -1.13 0.03
N LEU A 38 3.83 -0.54 1.18
CA LEU A 38 5.01 0.32 1.33
C LEU A 38 6.29 -0.42 0.97
N GLU A 39 6.53 -1.61 1.53
CA GLU A 39 7.72 -2.43 1.20
C GLU A 39 7.78 -2.78 -0.29
N GLY A 40 6.63 -3.10 -0.90
CA GLY A 40 6.53 -3.37 -2.33
C GLY A 40 6.89 -2.15 -3.17
N ARG A 41 6.36 -0.97 -2.83
CA ARG A 41 6.63 0.30 -3.52
C ARG A 41 8.07 0.77 -3.33
N GLU A 42 8.64 0.65 -2.13
CA GLU A 42 10.04 0.95 -1.86
C GLU A 42 10.98 0.09 -2.72
N ARG A 43 10.74 -1.22 -2.79
CA ARG A 43 11.56 -2.13 -3.62
C ARG A 43 11.39 -1.87 -5.12
N ALA A 44 10.18 -1.51 -5.56
CA ALA A 44 9.87 -1.36 -6.98
C ALA A 44 10.18 0.03 -7.54
N LEU A 45 10.03 1.08 -6.74
CA LEU A 45 10.04 2.48 -7.17
C LEU A 45 11.08 3.32 -6.43
N GLY A 46 11.58 2.84 -5.29
CA GLY A 46 12.44 3.60 -4.39
C GLY A 46 11.65 4.34 -3.31
N LYS A 47 12.36 4.70 -2.22
CA LYS A 47 11.83 5.38 -1.04
C LYS A 47 11.29 6.81 -1.33
N ASP A 48 11.88 7.49 -2.30
CA ASP A 48 11.57 8.90 -2.61
C ASP A 48 10.47 9.05 -3.69
N HIS A 49 9.92 7.93 -4.17
CA HIS A 49 8.88 7.95 -5.21
C HIS A 49 7.53 8.43 -4.63
N PRO A 50 6.78 9.31 -5.32
CA PRO A 50 5.49 9.83 -4.84
C PRO A 50 4.48 8.76 -4.39
N ASP A 51 4.41 7.64 -5.12
CA ASP A 51 3.53 6.52 -4.77
C ASP A 51 3.95 5.83 -3.46
N THR A 52 5.26 5.74 -3.20
CA THR A 52 5.80 5.20 -1.95
C THR A 52 5.44 6.10 -0.78
N LEU A 53 5.57 7.43 -0.95
CA LEU A 53 5.22 8.42 0.06
C LEU A 53 3.70 8.44 0.35
N THR A 54 2.86 8.18 -0.65
CA THR A 54 1.40 8.11 -0.47
C THR A 54 0.98 6.94 0.44
N SER A 55 1.72 5.83 0.46
CA SER A 55 1.46 4.72 1.37
C SER A 55 1.71 5.06 2.84
N VAL A 56 2.64 5.98 3.13
CA VAL A 56 2.95 6.43 4.49
C VAL A 56 1.79 7.20 5.10
N ASN A 57 1.04 7.96 4.28
CA ASN A 57 -0.10 8.76 4.73
C ASN A 57 -1.29 7.90 5.24
N ASN A 58 -1.34 6.61 4.88
CA ASN A 58 -2.36 5.66 5.37
C ASN A 58 -1.93 4.89 6.63
N LEU A 59 -0.75 5.21 7.19
CA LEU A 59 -0.20 4.61 8.43
C LEU A 59 -0.20 5.59 9.62
N ALA A 60 -0.47 6.88 9.38
CA ALA A 60 -0.63 7.92 10.39
C ALA A 60 -2.08 7.98 10.87
#